data_AF-I4MB38-F1
#
_entry.id   AF-I4MB38-F1
#
_cell.length_a   1.000
_cell.length_b   1.000
_cell.length_c   1.000
_cell.angle_alpha   90.00
_cell.angle_beta   90.00
_cell.angle_gamma   90.00
#
_symmetry.space_group_name_H-M   'P 1'
#
loop_
_entity.id
_entity.type
_entity.pdbx_description
1 polymer ?
#
loop_
_entity_poly.entity_id
_entity_poly.type
_entity_poly.pdbx_seq_one_letter_code
_entity_poly.pdbx_strand_id
1 'polypeptide(L)'
;MKKDFCFHCGMKLDDDSKFCKNCGQKVNDDTQVSEQLTNQSFMENYTERKTIYDGSVHKCSNCGEIIGSFVTVCPTCGKEIRGIHSVSSTQELVTKLENISAKKMPIAEEKRSVMKMVFGKDFKNENKLKEALDDFEDQKDEEKASLIINFTVPNSKEDIMEFMILAASNINVKKGTDDVITKAWIAKLDQVYQKAKIIMSDNPSFVELKNMYENKKKEIRRAKLKLYSIVTGLFIGPFSLLLFIAGIEWNPIATIAITVVIVIIALLTIFLLKKRYNLLDRL
;
A
#
# COMPACT_ATOMS: atom_id res chain seq x y z
N MET A 1 56.14 2.62 -12.01
CA MET A 1 55.95 1.21 -12.45
C MET A 1 55.41 1.24 -13.86
N LYS A 2 56.01 0.50 -14.80
CA LYS A 2 55.50 0.39 -16.17
C LYS A 2 54.15 -0.36 -16.10
N LYS A 3 53.09 0.20 -16.69
CA LYS A 3 51.76 -0.45 -16.71
C LYS A 3 51.73 -1.41 -17.88
N ASP A 4 51.66 -2.72 -17.59
CA ASP A 4 51.59 -3.77 -18.62
C ASP A 4 50.23 -3.82 -19.33
N PHE A 5 49.19 -3.15 -18.79
CA PHE A 5 47.82 -3.21 -19.32
C PHE A 5 47.12 -1.84 -19.29
N CYS A 6 46.27 -1.60 -20.28
CA CYS A 6 45.47 -0.38 -20.37
C CYS A 6 44.38 -0.35 -19.29
N PHE A 7 44.35 0.71 -18.47
CA PHE A 7 43.35 0.89 -17.41
C PHE A 7 41.91 1.06 -17.91
N HIS A 8 41.73 1.40 -19.19
CA HIS A 8 40.40 1.66 -19.76
C HIS A 8 39.79 0.44 -20.46
N CYS A 9 40.58 -0.38 -21.15
CA CYS A 9 40.07 -1.51 -21.92
C CYS A 9 40.73 -2.87 -21.61
N GLY A 10 41.73 -2.89 -20.73
CA GLY A 10 42.38 -4.12 -20.27
C GLY A 10 43.35 -4.78 -21.27
N MET A 11 43.57 -4.22 -22.45
CA MET A 11 44.54 -4.77 -23.41
C MET A 11 45.98 -4.58 -22.92
N LYS A 12 46.82 -5.59 -23.15
CA LYS A 12 48.26 -5.53 -22.87
C LYS A 12 48.91 -4.39 -23.67
N LEU A 13 49.66 -3.55 -22.98
CA LEU A 13 50.40 -2.45 -23.58
C LEU A 13 51.77 -2.95 -24.00
N ASP A 14 52.22 -2.52 -25.18
CA ASP A 14 53.58 -2.78 -25.63
C ASP A 14 54.56 -1.91 -24.84
N ASP A 15 55.78 -2.41 -24.67
CA ASP A 15 56.87 -1.68 -24.05
C ASP A 15 57.07 -0.32 -24.75
N ASP A 16 56.75 0.76 -24.03
CA ASP A 16 56.89 2.18 -24.43
C ASP A 16 55.73 2.79 -25.26
N SER A 17 54.55 2.16 -25.24
CA SER A 17 53.36 2.70 -25.91
C SER A 17 52.75 3.90 -25.15
N LYS A 18 52.78 5.09 -25.77
CA LYS A 18 52.17 6.34 -25.24
C LYS A 18 50.64 6.36 -25.30
N PHE A 19 50.05 5.51 -26.13
CA PHE A 19 48.60 5.37 -26.30
C PHE A 19 48.25 3.89 -26.52
N CYS A 20 47.09 3.47 -26.02
CA CYS A 20 46.59 2.12 -26.24
C CYS A 20 46.20 1.92 -27.71
N LYS A 21 46.77 0.92 -28.38
CA LYS A 21 46.49 0.60 -29.78
C LYS A 21 45.04 0.16 -30.04
N ASN A 22 44.33 -0.30 -29.01
CA ASN A 22 42.96 -0.79 -29.13
C ASN A 22 41.90 0.31 -28.93
N CYS A 23 42.01 1.10 -27.86
CA CYS A 23 41.00 2.11 -27.52
C CYS A 23 41.44 3.56 -27.73
N GLY A 24 42.70 3.80 -28.09
CA GLY A 24 43.26 5.15 -28.31
C GLY A 24 43.57 5.94 -27.03
N GLN A 25 43.28 5.39 -25.84
CA GLN A 25 43.49 6.08 -24.58
C GLN A 25 44.98 6.31 -24.30
N LYS A 26 45.35 7.54 -23.92
CA LYS A 26 46.73 7.89 -23.56
C LYS A 26 47.19 7.14 -22.31
N VAL A 27 48.37 6.54 -22.39
CA VAL A 27 49.07 5.91 -21.29
C VAL A 27 49.94 7.00 -20.66
N ASN A 28 49.51 7.56 -19.53
CA ASN A 28 50.28 8.59 -18.85
C ASN A 28 51.52 7.95 -18.20
N ASP A 29 52.69 8.45 -18.58
CA ASP A 29 53.95 8.23 -17.87
C ASP A 29 53.99 9.21 -16.70
N ASP A 30 54.09 8.70 -15.47
CA ASP A 30 53.97 9.49 -14.26
C ASP A 30 55.16 10.42 -14.08
N THR A 31 55.05 11.67 -14.54
CA THR A 31 55.66 12.80 -13.83
C THR A 31 54.85 14.09 -14.06
N GLN A 32 54.26 14.56 -12.96
CA GLN A 32 53.61 15.86 -12.75
C GLN A 32 52.22 16.08 -13.37
N VAL A 33 51.18 15.83 -12.57
CA VAL A 33 50.19 16.86 -12.23
C VAL A 33 49.77 16.63 -10.77
N SER A 34 50.11 17.60 -9.94
CA SER A 34 49.62 17.82 -8.58
C SER A 34 48.17 18.27 -8.60
N GLU A 35 47.46 18.03 -7.50
CA GLU A 35 46.13 18.57 -7.15
C GLU A 35 44.92 17.96 -7.84
N GLN A 36 44.55 16.76 -7.37
CA GLN A 36 43.23 16.46 -6.81
C GLN A 36 43.28 15.01 -6.35
N LEU A 37 43.05 14.76 -5.05
CA LEU A 37 42.91 13.47 -4.34
C LEU A 37 43.86 13.40 -3.13
N THR A 38 43.52 14.09 -2.06
CA THR A 38 43.82 13.51 -0.73
C THR A 38 42.83 12.38 -0.48
N ASN A 39 43.42 11.22 -0.20
CA ASN A 39 42.88 10.03 0.47
C ASN A 39 42.31 8.95 -0.46
N GLN A 40 43.22 8.17 -1.05
CA GLN A 40 43.03 6.73 -1.18
C GLN A 40 44.39 6.03 -1.32
N SER A 41 44.95 5.57 -0.19
CA SER A 41 45.83 4.42 -0.19
C SER A 41 44.97 3.17 -0.10
N PHE A 42 45.01 2.36 -1.15
CA PHE A 42 44.57 0.97 -1.14
C PHE A 42 45.43 0.17 -0.16
N MET A 43 44.76 -0.55 0.76
CA MET A 43 45.20 -1.87 1.19
C MET A 43 43.99 -2.79 1.06
N GLU A 44 44.17 -3.85 0.28
CA GLU A 44 43.19 -4.89 0.01
C GLU A 44 42.92 -5.70 1.27
N ASN A 45 41.64 -5.84 1.63
CA ASN A 45 41.06 -7.05 2.19
C ASN A 45 39.55 -7.04 1.94
N TYR A 46 39.12 -7.78 0.92
CA TYR A 46 37.72 -8.03 0.64
C TYR A 46 37.16 -9.06 1.63
N THR A 47 36.41 -8.58 2.62
CA THR A 47 35.17 -9.22 3.14
C THR A 47 34.35 -8.17 3.89
N GLU A 48 34.13 -7.00 3.31
CA GLU A 48 33.16 -6.05 3.86
C GLU A 48 32.05 -5.79 2.84
N ARG A 49 30.83 -6.12 3.25
CA ARG A 49 29.60 -5.80 2.51
C ARG A 49 29.49 -4.29 2.44
N LYS A 50 29.84 -3.70 1.30
CA LYS A 50 29.72 -2.26 1.05
C LYS A 50 28.25 -1.88 1.11
N THR A 51 27.81 -1.20 2.16
CA THR A 51 26.47 -0.65 2.26
C THR A 51 26.37 0.54 1.31
N ILE A 52 25.72 0.34 0.16
CA ILE A 52 25.28 1.45 -0.68
C ILE A 52 24.05 2.03 0.03
N TYR A 53 24.20 3.22 0.61
CA TYR A 53 23.07 3.97 1.16
C TYR A 53 22.29 4.56 -0.02
N ASP A 54 21.28 3.82 -0.48
CA ASP A 54 20.28 4.36 -1.39
C ASP A 54 19.24 5.12 -0.58
N GLY A 55 19.48 6.42 -0.43
CA GLY A 55 18.63 7.34 0.30
C GLY A 55 19.18 8.75 0.13
N SER A 56 18.40 9.64 -0.47
CA SER A 56 18.78 11.04 -0.60
C SER A 56 18.84 11.68 0.78
N VAL A 57 20.05 12.02 1.25
CA VAL A 57 20.23 12.80 2.48
C VAL A 57 19.79 14.23 2.20
N HIS A 58 18.64 14.63 2.73
CA HIS A 58 18.17 16.00 2.63
C HIS A 58 18.82 16.86 3.70
N LYS A 59 19.53 17.91 3.28
CA LYS A 59 20.15 18.89 4.18
C LYS A 59 19.35 20.19 4.13
N CYS A 60 19.24 20.87 5.26
CA CYS A 60 18.67 22.20 5.32
C CYS A 60 19.55 23.16 4.51
N SER A 61 18.96 23.81 3.50
CA SER A 61 19.65 24.79 2.65
C SER A 61 20.16 26.03 3.40
N ASN A 62 19.76 26.21 4.66
CA ASN A 62 20.16 27.36 5.49
C ASN A 62 21.27 27.05 6.50
N CYS A 63 21.26 25.87 7.13
CA CYS A 63 22.21 25.54 8.21
C CYS A 63 22.94 24.22 8.02
N GLY A 64 22.61 23.43 7.00
CA GLY A 64 23.26 22.16 6.70
C GLY A 64 22.82 20.97 7.56
N GLU A 65 21.91 21.17 8.53
CA GLU A 65 21.31 20.10 9.33
C GLU A 65 20.70 19.02 8.44
N ILE A 66 20.91 17.74 8.79
CA ILE A 66 20.26 16.63 8.10
C ILE A 66 18.81 16.60 8.57
N ILE A 67 17.89 16.92 7.66
CA ILE A 67 16.46 16.94 7.94
C ILE A 67 15.82 15.64 7.46
N GLY A 68 14.91 15.10 8.28
CA GLY A 68 14.03 14.02 7.83
C GLY A 68 13.11 14.51 6.72
N SER A 69 12.62 13.61 5.87
CA SER A 69 11.58 13.99 4.91
C SER A 69 10.32 14.42 5.68
N PHE A 70 9.54 15.35 5.10
CA PHE A 70 8.36 16.00 5.71
C PHE A 70 8.63 17.09 6.76
N VAL A 71 9.90 17.42 7.06
CA VAL A 71 10.22 18.60 7.87
C VAL A 71 9.90 19.86 7.08
N THR A 72 8.80 20.53 7.43
CA THR A 72 8.38 21.80 6.81
C THR A 72 9.15 23.00 7.37
N VAL A 73 9.72 22.86 8.56
CA VAL A 73 10.54 23.88 9.24
C VAL A 73 11.75 23.23 9.86
N CYS A 74 12.95 23.70 9.53
CA CYS A 74 14.19 23.16 10.09
C CYS A 74 14.21 23.32 11.64
N PRO A 75 14.42 22.24 12.41
CA PRO A 75 14.42 22.31 13.88
C PRO A 75 15.60 23.12 14.43
N THR A 76 16.70 23.19 13.68
CA THR A 76 17.94 23.84 14.11
C THR A 76 17.94 25.34 13.82
N CYS A 77 17.37 25.77 12.67
CA CYS A 77 17.46 27.18 12.25
C CYS A 77 16.11 27.86 11.99
N GLY A 78 14.99 27.16 12.16
CA GLY A 78 13.64 27.72 12.03
C GLY A 78 13.24 28.15 10.61
N LYS A 79 14.01 27.82 9.56
CA LYS A 79 13.67 28.17 8.18
C LYS A 79 12.69 27.16 7.59
N GLU A 80 11.65 27.65 6.91
CA GLU A 80 10.75 26.82 6.11
C GLU A 80 11.52 26.13 4.98
N ILE A 81 11.39 24.80 4.91
CA ILE A 81 11.94 23.99 3.83
C ILE A 81 10.86 23.91 2.73
N ARG A 82 11.20 24.34 1.50
CA ARG A 82 10.32 24.20 0.32
C ARG A 82 11.03 23.37 -0.75
N GLY A 83 10.34 22.35 -1.28
CA GLY A 83 10.66 21.71 -2.55
C GLY A 83 11.87 20.77 -2.58
N ILE A 84 11.70 19.55 -2.09
CA ILE A 84 12.47 18.41 -2.62
C ILE A 84 11.47 17.31 -2.97
N HIS A 85 10.89 17.41 -4.16
CA HIS A 85 9.99 16.39 -4.70
C HIS A 85 10.76 15.54 -5.71
N SER A 86 11.39 14.46 -5.25
CA SER A 86 11.30 13.23 -6.04
C SER A 86 9.82 12.84 -6.05
N VAL A 87 9.25 12.47 -7.20
CA VAL A 87 7.88 11.96 -7.26
C VAL A 87 7.78 10.81 -6.26
N SER A 88 6.95 10.97 -5.22
CA SER A 88 6.84 9.94 -4.19
C SER A 88 6.19 8.69 -4.81
N SER A 89 6.59 7.52 -4.33
CA SER A 89 6.03 6.24 -4.79
C SER A 89 4.50 6.17 -4.57
N THR A 90 3.98 6.89 -3.57
CA THR A 90 2.55 7.08 -3.33
C THR A 90 1.87 7.92 -4.42
N GLN A 91 2.52 8.98 -4.91
CA GLN A 91 2.00 9.84 -5.98
C GLN A 91 1.86 9.05 -7.27
N GLU A 92 2.83 8.21 -7.58
CA GLU A 92 2.75 7.30 -8.73
C GLU A 92 1.54 6.36 -8.62
N LEU A 93 1.30 5.77 -7.44
CA LEU A 93 0.12 4.94 -7.20
C LEU A 93 -1.18 5.74 -7.40
N VAL A 94 -1.27 6.94 -6.81
CA VAL A 94 -2.45 7.81 -6.92
C VAL A 94 -2.73 8.17 -8.38
N THR A 95 -1.73 8.58 -9.15
CA THR A 95 -1.90 8.89 -10.57
C THR A 95 -2.37 7.68 -11.37
N LYS A 96 -1.83 6.48 -11.10
CA LYS A 96 -2.30 5.25 -11.77
C LYS A 96 -3.77 4.94 -11.42
N LEU A 97 -4.20 5.18 -10.18
CA LEU A 97 -5.59 5.01 -9.76
C LEU A 97 -6.53 6.05 -10.39
N GLU A 98 -6.10 7.30 -10.50
CA GLU A 98 -6.84 8.37 -11.17
C GLU A 98 -7.04 8.04 -12.65
N ASN A 99 -6.00 7.54 -13.32
CA ASN A 99 -6.09 7.12 -14.72
C ASN A 99 -7.12 6.01 -14.92
N ILE A 100 -7.20 5.01 -14.03
CA ILE A 100 -8.24 3.98 -14.09
C ILE A 100 -9.62 4.59 -13.81
N SER A 101 -9.72 5.47 -12.82
CA SER A 101 -10.98 6.14 -12.45
C SER A 101 -11.53 7.01 -13.58
N ALA A 102 -10.66 7.67 -14.34
CA ALA A 102 -10.99 8.53 -15.46
C ALA A 102 -11.39 7.77 -16.73
N LYS A 103 -11.19 6.44 -16.79
CA LYS A 103 -11.72 5.61 -17.88
C LYS A 103 -13.24 5.76 -17.91
N LYS A 104 -13.74 6.31 -19.02
CA LYS A 104 -15.17 6.39 -19.32
C LYS A 104 -15.54 5.25 -20.25
N MET A 105 -16.74 4.71 -20.05
CA MET A 105 -17.29 3.77 -21.01
C MET A 105 -17.44 4.48 -22.37
N PRO A 106 -17.08 3.85 -23.49
CA PRO A 106 -17.20 4.45 -24.82
C PRO A 106 -18.67 4.53 -25.26
N ILE A 107 -19.48 5.36 -24.59
CA ILE A 107 -20.91 5.55 -24.91
C ILE A 107 -21.19 6.91 -25.55
N ALA A 108 -20.34 7.92 -25.41
CA ALA A 108 -20.69 9.27 -25.85
C ALA A 108 -20.50 9.49 -27.36
N GLU A 109 -21.62 9.35 -28.08
CA GLU A 109 -22.27 10.37 -28.95
C GLU A 109 -22.45 10.12 -30.44
N GLU A 110 -21.69 9.26 -31.13
CA GLU A 110 -21.87 9.18 -32.61
C GLU A 110 -22.00 7.79 -33.25
N LYS A 111 -21.81 6.70 -32.50
CA LYS A 111 -21.59 5.39 -33.16
C LYS A 111 -22.39 4.25 -32.55
N ARG A 112 -23.72 4.34 -32.65
CA ARG A 112 -24.62 3.15 -32.64
C ARG A 112 -24.07 2.01 -33.52
N SER A 113 -23.37 2.35 -34.61
CA SER A 113 -22.75 1.40 -35.55
C SER A 113 -21.52 0.67 -34.98
N VAL A 114 -20.69 1.31 -34.14
CA VAL A 114 -19.51 0.67 -33.54
C VAL A 114 -19.91 -0.32 -32.45
N MET A 115 -20.94 0.00 -31.68
CA MET A 115 -21.47 -0.92 -30.67
C MET A 115 -22.03 -2.21 -31.29
N LYS A 116 -22.67 -2.12 -32.47
CA LYS A 116 -23.13 -3.28 -33.26
C LYS A 116 -21.97 -4.15 -33.76
N MET A 117 -20.84 -3.54 -34.14
CA MET A 117 -19.66 -4.27 -34.59
C MET A 117 -18.88 -4.95 -33.47
N VAL A 118 -18.77 -4.32 -32.29
CA VAL A 118 -17.95 -4.84 -31.18
C VAL A 118 -18.73 -5.79 -30.27
N PHE A 119 -20.01 -5.52 -30.01
CA PHE A 119 -20.83 -6.28 -29.05
C PHE A 119 -22.02 -7.02 -29.69
N GLY A 120 -22.26 -6.85 -31.01
CA GLY A 120 -23.21 -7.66 -31.77
C GLY A 120 -24.69 -7.53 -31.41
N LYS A 121 -25.10 -6.60 -30.53
CA LYS A 121 -26.49 -6.52 -30.04
C LYS A 121 -27.02 -5.09 -29.91
N ASP A 122 -28.28 -4.90 -30.29
CA ASP A 122 -29.03 -3.64 -30.12
C ASP A 122 -29.49 -3.48 -28.66
N PHE A 123 -28.98 -2.48 -27.96
CA PHE A 123 -29.40 -2.12 -26.59
C PHE A 123 -30.70 -1.32 -26.64
N LYS A 124 -31.83 -1.98 -26.92
CA LYS A 124 -33.17 -1.36 -26.91
C LYS A 124 -33.81 -1.23 -25.51
N ASN A 125 -33.21 -1.78 -24.47
CA ASN A 125 -33.73 -1.74 -23.10
C ASN A 125 -32.78 -0.99 -22.17
N GLU A 126 -33.28 0.05 -21.49
CA GLU A 126 -32.57 0.84 -20.48
C GLU A 126 -31.88 -0.04 -19.42
N ASN A 127 -32.51 -1.15 -19.05
CA ASN A 127 -31.95 -2.12 -18.09
C ASN A 127 -30.62 -2.74 -18.54
N LYS A 128 -30.44 -3.02 -19.85
CA LYS A 128 -29.19 -3.63 -20.37
C LYS A 128 -28.04 -2.62 -20.46
N LEU A 129 -28.36 -1.35 -20.67
CA LEU A 129 -27.36 -0.28 -20.64
C LEU A 129 -26.86 -0.06 -19.22
N LYS A 130 -27.76 -0.08 -18.24
CA LYS A 130 -27.43 0.01 -16.83
C LYS A 130 -26.56 -1.17 -16.37
N GLU A 131 -26.93 -2.40 -16.74
CA GLU A 131 -26.13 -3.61 -16.47
C GLU A 131 -24.71 -3.49 -17.05
N ALA A 132 -24.58 -3.07 -18.31
CA ALA A 132 -23.26 -2.88 -18.93
C ALA A 132 -22.42 -1.75 -18.29
N LEU A 133 -23.07 -0.73 -17.74
CA LEU A 133 -22.41 0.36 -17.01
C LEU A 133 -21.94 -0.12 -15.63
N ASP A 134 -22.79 -0.86 -14.92
CA ASP A 134 -22.46 -1.46 -13.63
C ASP A 134 -21.29 -2.44 -13.79
N ASP A 135 -21.31 -3.34 -14.78
CA ASP A 135 -20.21 -4.25 -15.12
C ASP A 135 -18.89 -3.51 -15.42
N PHE A 136 -18.97 -2.37 -16.10
CA PHE A 136 -17.79 -1.56 -16.44
C PHE A 136 -17.18 -0.89 -15.21
N GLU A 137 -18.01 -0.38 -14.29
CA GLU A 137 -17.51 0.17 -13.03
C GLU A 137 -16.94 -0.92 -12.11
N ASP A 138 -17.56 -2.10 -12.06
CA ASP A 138 -17.04 -3.25 -11.31
C ASP A 138 -15.66 -3.68 -11.84
N GLN A 139 -15.47 -3.71 -13.17
CA GLN A 139 -14.16 -3.98 -13.79
C GLN A 139 -13.10 -2.93 -13.39
N LYS A 140 -13.46 -1.64 -13.36
CA LYS A 140 -12.55 -0.59 -12.90
C LYS A 140 -12.16 -0.77 -11.44
N ASP A 141 -13.10 -1.19 -10.60
CA ASP A 141 -12.85 -1.39 -9.18
C ASP A 141 -11.95 -2.60 -8.92
N GLU A 142 -12.09 -3.67 -9.70
CA GLU A 142 -11.16 -4.82 -9.71
C GLU A 142 -9.76 -4.43 -10.20
N GLU A 143 -9.66 -3.63 -11.28
CA GLU A 143 -8.36 -3.12 -11.75
C GLU A 143 -7.66 -2.26 -10.69
N LYS A 144 -8.40 -1.35 -10.02
CA LYS A 144 -7.86 -0.54 -8.92
C LYS A 144 -7.41 -1.42 -7.76
N ALA A 145 -8.22 -2.41 -7.37
CA ALA A 145 -7.90 -3.33 -6.29
C ALA A 145 -6.62 -4.13 -6.57
N SER A 146 -6.49 -4.67 -7.78
CA SER A 146 -5.30 -5.38 -8.25
C SER A 146 -4.07 -4.47 -8.25
N LEU A 147 -4.20 -3.24 -8.75
CA LEU A 147 -3.12 -2.26 -8.72
C LEU A 147 -2.69 -1.96 -7.29
N ILE A 148 -3.62 -1.69 -6.38
CA ILE A 148 -3.33 -1.43 -4.96
C ILE A 148 -2.55 -2.62 -4.40
N ILE A 149 -3.08 -3.84 -4.47
CA ILE A 149 -2.45 -5.03 -3.87
C ILE A 149 -1.02 -5.23 -4.39
N ASN A 150 -0.82 -5.14 -5.70
CA ASN A 150 0.46 -5.43 -6.34
C ASN A 150 1.46 -4.26 -6.29
N PHE A 151 1.02 -3.06 -5.92
CA PHE A 151 1.92 -1.90 -5.87
C PHE A 151 3.02 -2.08 -4.82
N THR A 152 4.27 -1.92 -5.23
CA THR A 152 5.43 -2.10 -4.35
C THR A 152 5.54 -0.94 -3.36
N VAL A 153 5.63 -1.26 -2.07
CA VAL A 153 5.95 -0.28 -1.03
C VAL A 153 7.48 -0.21 -0.93
N PRO A 154 8.12 0.97 -1.08
CA PRO A 154 9.56 1.11 -0.91
C PRO A 154 10.06 0.75 0.50
N ASN A 155 11.38 0.76 0.69
CA ASN A 155 12.01 0.44 1.98
C ASN A 155 12.33 1.69 2.83
N SER A 156 12.09 2.89 2.31
CA SER A 156 12.31 4.12 3.06
C SER A 156 11.31 4.24 4.20
N LYS A 157 11.74 4.78 5.35
CA LYS A 157 10.85 4.94 6.51
C LYS A 157 9.73 5.93 6.20
N GLU A 158 10.07 6.93 5.42
CA GLU A 158 9.23 8.01 4.97
C GLU A 158 8.16 7.49 4.00
N ASP A 159 8.56 6.67 3.03
CA ASP A 159 7.63 6.02 2.09
C ASP A 159 6.65 5.10 2.85
N ILE A 160 7.15 4.30 3.80
CA ILE A 160 6.31 3.40 4.60
C ILE A 160 5.26 4.20 5.39
N MET A 161 5.65 5.33 5.98
CA MET A 161 4.71 6.21 6.69
C MET A 161 3.67 6.82 5.74
N GLU A 162 4.11 7.30 4.57
CA GLU A 162 3.21 7.89 3.58
C GLU A 162 2.20 6.86 3.06
N PHE A 163 2.65 5.64 2.76
CA PHE A 163 1.79 4.52 2.39
C PHE A 163 0.82 4.15 3.51
N MET A 164 1.23 4.21 4.78
CA MET A 164 0.34 3.95 5.92
C MET A 164 -0.78 5.01 5.99
N ILE A 165 -0.43 6.30 5.86
CA ILE A 165 -1.40 7.40 5.83
C ILE A 165 -2.36 7.24 4.64
N LEU A 166 -1.82 6.94 3.45
CA LEU A 166 -2.60 6.74 2.24
C LEU A 166 -3.58 5.58 2.38
N ALA A 167 -3.13 4.42 2.86
CA ALA A 167 -3.99 3.26 3.06
C ALA A 167 -5.05 3.53 4.14
N ALA A 168 -4.66 4.11 5.28
CA ALA A 168 -5.58 4.39 6.38
C ALA A 168 -6.67 5.41 6.02
N SER A 169 -6.36 6.39 5.17
CA SER A 169 -7.31 7.42 4.74
C SER A 169 -8.32 6.93 3.70
N ASN A 170 -7.92 5.98 2.85
CA ASN A 170 -8.80 5.39 1.84
C ASN A 170 -9.77 4.33 2.40
N ILE A 171 -9.53 3.81 3.60
CA ILE A 171 -10.45 2.86 4.27
C ILE A 171 -11.58 3.63 4.95
N ASN A 172 -12.73 3.74 4.27
CA ASN A 172 -13.92 4.40 4.81
C ASN A 172 -14.95 3.38 5.35
N VAL A 173 -14.80 3.02 6.63
CA VAL A 173 -15.68 2.07 7.32
C VAL A 173 -17.17 2.46 7.35
N LYS A 174 -17.52 3.72 7.08
CA LYS A 174 -18.92 4.17 7.03
C LYS A 174 -19.60 3.81 5.70
N LYS A 175 -18.83 3.76 4.60
CA LYS A 175 -19.35 3.39 3.27
C LYS A 175 -19.47 1.88 3.10
N GLY A 176 -18.69 1.12 3.86
CA GLY A 176 -18.62 -0.32 3.77
C GLY A 176 -17.23 -0.80 4.16
N THR A 177 -17.08 -2.11 4.33
CA THR A 177 -15.75 -2.74 4.48
C THR A 177 -15.60 -3.98 3.61
N ASP A 178 -16.57 -4.21 2.72
CA ASP A 178 -16.71 -5.44 1.96
C ASP A 178 -16.54 -5.26 0.45
N ASP A 179 -16.50 -4.01 -0.04
CA ASP A 179 -16.15 -3.72 -1.43
C ASP A 179 -14.69 -4.10 -1.72
N VAL A 180 -14.44 -4.42 -2.99
CA VAL A 180 -13.17 -4.96 -3.49
C VAL A 180 -12.02 -3.97 -3.22
N ILE A 181 -12.24 -2.67 -3.46
CA ILE A 181 -11.24 -1.63 -3.23
C ILE A 181 -10.89 -1.50 -1.75
N THR A 182 -11.88 -1.46 -0.86
CA THR A 182 -11.63 -1.36 0.59
C THR A 182 -10.89 -2.60 1.10
N LYS A 183 -11.22 -3.80 0.61
CA LYS A 183 -10.47 -5.02 0.91
C LYS A 183 -9.00 -4.92 0.47
N ALA A 184 -8.75 -4.40 -0.73
CA ALA A 184 -7.40 -4.17 -1.24
C ALA A 184 -6.62 -3.17 -0.37
N TRP A 185 -7.24 -2.06 0.06
CA TRP A 185 -6.60 -1.11 0.96
C TRP A 185 -6.33 -1.68 2.36
N ILE A 186 -7.23 -2.50 2.91
CA ILE A 186 -7.00 -3.20 4.18
C ILE A 186 -5.79 -4.14 4.05
N ALA A 187 -5.70 -4.90 2.96
CA ALA A 187 -4.56 -5.78 2.70
C ALA A 187 -3.25 -4.97 2.55
N LYS A 188 -3.30 -3.83 1.87
CA LYS A 188 -2.14 -2.92 1.76
C LYS A 188 -1.74 -2.36 3.13
N LEU A 189 -2.70 -1.94 3.94
CA LEU A 189 -2.46 -1.46 5.31
C LEU A 189 -1.70 -2.51 6.14
N ASP A 190 -2.16 -3.77 6.07
CA ASP A 190 -1.50 -4.90 6.73
C ASP A 190 -0.07 -5.11 6.19
N GLN A 191 0.12 -5.09 4.86
CA GLN A 191 1.43 -5.23 4.23
C GLN A 191 2.42 -4.13 4.67
N VAL A 192 1.97 -2.87 4.67
CA VAL A 192 2.79 -1.72 5.08
C VAL A 192 3.17 -1.84 6.56
N TYR A 193 2.24 -2.25 7.43
CA TYR A 193 2.53 -2.46 8.85
C TYR A 193 3.56 -3.56 9.08
N GLN A 194 3.43 -4.71 8.41
CA GLN A 194 4.40 -5.81 8.54
C GLN A 194 5.80 -5.38 8.08
N LYS A 195 5.87 -4.67 6.95
CA LYS A 195 7.12 -4.11 6.46
C LYS A 195 7.71 -3.09 7.45
N ALA A 196 6.89 -2.20 8.01
CA ALA A 196 7.30 -1.24 9.03
C ALA A 196 7.90 -1.94 10.26
N LYS A 197 7.25 -2.99 10.75
CA LYS A 197 7.74 -3.78 11.89
C LYS A 197 9.14 -4.34 11.66
N ILE A 198 9.50 -4.67 10.42
CA ILE A 198 10.82 -5.21 10.07
C ILE A 198 11.86 -4.09 9.89
N ILE A 199 11.48 -2.98 9.25
CA ILE A 199 12.41 -1.93 8.81
C ILE A 199 12.63 -0.85 9.88
N MET A 200 11.62 -0.54 10.68
CA MET A 200 11.62 0.62 11.57
C MET A 200 11.28 0.29 13.03
N SER A 201 11.43 -0.96 13.48
CA SER A 201 11.10 -1.38 14.87
C SER A 201 11.72 -0.48 15.95
N ASP A 202 12.94 -0.01 15.72
CA ASP A 202 13.75 0.72 16.69
C ASP A 202 13.58 2.24 16.57
N ASN A 203 12.72 2.69 15.65
CA ASN A 203 12.52 4.11 15.38
C ASN A 203 11.34 4.69 16.19
N PRO A 204 11.47 5.89 16.79
CA PRO A 204 10.37 6.53 17.52
C PRO A 204 9.07 6.67 16.71
N SER A 205 9.18 6.95 15.40
CA SER A 205 8.04 7.09 14.49
C SER A 205 7.27 5.79 14.26
N PHE A 206 7.85 4.62 14.59
CA PHE A 206 7.12 3.35 14.53
C PHE A 206 5.96 3.30 15.54
N VAL A 207 6.09 3.98 16.69
CA VAL A 207 5.00 4.06 17.67
C VAL A 207 3.79 4.75 17.07
N GLU A 208 4.00 5.85 16.35
CA GLU A 208 2.94 6.58 15.67
C GLU A 208 2.29 5.72 14.58
N LEU A 209 3.09 5.10 13.71
CA LEU A 209 2.60 4.20 12.67
C LEU A 209 1.79 3.03 13.26
N LYS A 210 2.28 2.43 14.35
CA LYS A 210 1.57 1.36 15.05
C LYS A 210 0.24 1.83 15.62
N ASN A 211 0.19 3.02 16.22
CA ASN A 211 -1.06 3.58 16.73
C ASN A 211 -2.06 3.82 15.61
N MET A 212 -1.62 4.32 14.46
CA MET A 212 -2.47 4.48 13.28
C MET A 212 -3.07 3.15 12.81
N TYR A 213 -2.21 2.13 12.69
CA TYR A 213 -2.61 0.78 12.30
C TYR A 213 -3.64 0.19 13.27
N GLU A 214 -3.34 0.16 14.57
CA GLU A 214 -4.20 -0.42 15.59
C GLU A 214 -5.55 0.30 15.69
N ASN A 215 -5.53 1.64 15.63
CA ASN A 215 -6.76 2.43 15.64
C ASN A 215 -7.63 2.13 14.42
N LYS A 216 -7.03 2.05 13.23
CA LYS A 216 -7.76 1.75 11.99
C LYS A 216 -8.31 0.32 12.00
N LYS A 217 -7.53 -0.68 12.42
CA LYS A 217 -8.01 -2.07 12.62
C LYS A 217 -9.18 -2.14 13.60
N LYS A 218 -9.12 -1.39 14.71
CA LYS A 218 -10.21 -1.31 15.68
C LYS A 218 -11.48 -0.69 15.10
N GLU A 219 -11.37 0.29 14.20
CA GLU A 219 -12.51 0.84 13.46
C GLU A 219 -13.13 -0.18 12.51
N ILE A 220 -12.31 -0.85 11.69
CA ILE A 220 -12.76 -1.90 10.76
C ILE A 220 -13.49 -3.02 11.52
N ARG A 221 -12.90 -3.49 12.63
CA ARG A 221 -13.50 -4.51 13.50
C ARG A 221 -14.85 -4.10 14.05
N ARG A 222 -14.97 -2.87 14.55
CA ARG A 222 -16.24 -2.35 15.09
C ARG A 222 -17.31 -2.25 14.01
N ALA A 223 -16.95 -1.85 12.79
CA ALA A 223 -17.88 -1.78 11.68
C ALA A 223 -18.42 -3.17 11.29
N LYS A 224 -17.56 -4.17 11.15
CA LYS A 224 -17.97 -5.55 10.82
C LYS A 224 -18.84 -6.19 11.93
N LEU A 225 -18.48 -5.98 13.19
CA LEU A 225 -19.28 -6.46 14.33
C LEU A 225 -20.65 -5.78 14.41
N LYS A 226 -20.73 -4.46 14.16
CA LYS A 226 -22.00 -3.74 14.16
C LYS A 226 -22.95 -4.30 13.10
N LEU A 227 -22.45 -4.53 11.88
CA LEU A 227 -23.23 -5.14 10.80
C LEU A 227 -23.77 -6.52 11.21
N TYR A 228 -22.91 -7.39 11.75
CA TYR A 228 -23.32 -8.72 12.21
C TYR A 228 -24.41 -8.64 13.29
N SER A 229 -24.23 -7.76 14.28
CA SER A 229 -25.21 -7.58 15.38
C SER A 229 -26.59 -7.13 14.90
N ILE A 230 -26.64 -6.28 13.87
CA ILE A 230 -27.89 -5.82 13.26
C ILE A 230 -28.58 -6.97 12.52
N VAL A 231 -27.84 -7.72 11.70
CA VAL A 231 -28.38 -8.87 10.96
C VAL A 231 -28.92 -9.92 11.92
N THR A 232 -28.17 -10.29 12.96
CA THR A 232 -28.65 -11.25 13.97
C THR A 232 -29.89 -10.76 14.70
N GLY A 233 -29.96 -9.48 15.07
CA GLY A 233 -31.12 -8.90 15.75
C GLY A 233 -32.37 -8.91 14.88
N LEU A 234 -32.23 -8.61 13.58
CA LEU A 234 -33.32 -8.56 12.62
C LEU A 234 -33.95 -9.93 12.36
N PHE A 235 -33.15 -11.01 12.31
CA PHE A 235 -33.66 -12.35 12.02
C PHE A 235 -34.06 -13.13 13.27
N ILE A 236 -33.26 -13.06 14.35
CA ILE A 236 -33.50 -13.89 15.55
C ILE A 236 -34.64 -13.32 16.39
N GLY A 237 -34.78 -11.99 16.47
CA GLY A 237 -35.81 -11.34 17.27
C GLY A 237 -37.23 -11.69 16.84
N PRO A 238 -37.63 -11.39 15.58
CA PRO A 238 -38.97 -11.69 15.08
C PRO A 238 -39.29 -13.18 15.04
N PHE A 239 -38.30 -14.02 14.69
CA PHE A 239 -38.47 -15.47 14.68
C PHE A 239 -38.73 -16.03 16.08
N SER A 240 -38.00 -15.55 17.08
CA SER A 240 -38.21 -15.95 18.49
C SER A 240 -39.56 -15.47 19.02
N LEU A 241 -39.99 -14.25 18.65
CA LEU A 241 -41.29 -13.71 19.04
C LEU A 241 -42.46 -14.49 18.42
N LEU A 242 -42.34 -14.88 17.15
CA LEU A 242 -43.35 -15.67 16.44
C LEU A 242 -43.52 -17.06 17.07
N LEU A 243 -42.41 -17.75 17.37
CA LEU A 243 -42.43 -19.04 18.04
C LEU A 243 -43.03 -18.96 19.45
N PHE A 244 -42.78 -17.86 20.17
CA PHE A 244 -43.35 -17.65 21.50
C PHE A 244 -44.87 -17.49 21.46
N ILE A 245 -45.40 -16.68 20.53
CA ILE A 245 -46.85 -16.48 20.37
C ILE A 245 -47.55 -17.79 20.00
N ALA A 246 -46.98 -18.57 19.07
CA ALA A 246 -47.55 -19.85 18.65
C ALA A 246 -47.51 -20.92 19.76
N GLY A 247 -46.49 -20.93 20.63
CA GLY A 247 -46.34 -21.95 21.67
C GLY A 247 -47.23 -21.77 22.89
N ILE A 248 -47.62 -20.53 23.22
CA ILE A 248 -48.48 -20.22 24.38
C ILE A 248 -49.83 -20.93 24.30
N GLU A 249 -50.34 -21.18 23.09
CA GLU A 249 -51.62 -21.88 22.88
C GLU A 249 -51.56 -23.38 23.22
N TRP A 250 -50.39 -24.02 23.13
CA TRP A 250 -50.26 -25.48 23.30
C TRP A 250 -49.75 -25.88 24.69
N ASN A 251 -48.73 -25.19 25.20
CA ASN A 251 -48.19 -25.43 26.54
C ASN A 251 -47.33 -24.23 26.99
N PRO A 252 -47.83 -23.40 27.92
CA PRO A 252 -47.13 -22.17 28.31
C PRO A 252 -45.79 -22.44 29.02
N ILE A 253 -45.73 -23.47 29.88
CA ILE A 253 -44.53 -23.78 30.68
C ILE A 253 -43.40 -24.27 29.79
N ALA A 254 -43.69 -25.21 28.87
CA ALA A 254 -42.71 -25.72 27.94
C ALA A 254 -42.21 -24.63 26.98
N THR A 255 -43.10 -23.75 26.54
CA THR A 255 -42.75 -22.64 25.63
C THR A 255 -41.79 -21.65 26.28
N ILE A 256 -42.00 -21.29 27.55
CA ILE A 256 -41.08 -20.42 28.30
C ILE A 256 -39.70 -21.06 28.44
N ALA A 257 -39.63 -22.36 28.72
CA ALA A 257 -38.34 -23.05 28.84
C ALA A 257 -37.57 -23.06 27.51
N ILE A 258 -38.25 -23.33 26.40
CA ILE A 258 -37.64 -23.38 25.06
C ILE A 258 -37.15 -21.98 24.63
N THR A 259 -37.91 -20.92 24.88
CA THR A 259 -37.49 -19.57 24.50
C THR A 259 -36.26 -19.10 25.29
N VAL A 260 -36.16 -19.43 26.58
CA VAL A 260 -34.95 -19.14 27.36
C VAL A 260 -33.73 -19.85 26.78
N VAL A 261 -33.87 -21.11 26.38
CA VAL A 261 -32.78 -21.87 25.74
C VAL A 261 -32.37 -21.25 24.40
N ILE A 262 -33.33 -20.86 23.55
CA ILE A 262 -33.05 -20.18 22.27
C ILE A 262 -32.31 -18.86 22.49
N VAL A 263 -32.72 -18.07 23.49
CA VAL A 263 -32.05 -16.81 23.84
C VAL A 263 -30.62 -17.07 24.32
N ILE A 264 -30.41 -18.08 25.17
CA ILE A 264 -29.06 -18.46 25.62
C ILE A 264 -28.21 -18.89 24.43
N ILE A 265 -28.74 -19.71 23.51
CA ILE A 265 -28.04 -20.13 22.30
C ILE A 265 -27.71 -18.92 21.42
N ALA A 266 -28.65 -17.97 21.24
CA ALA A 266 -28.41 -16.75 20.48
C ALA A 266 -27.32 -15.86 21.11
N LEU A 267 -27.30 -15.72 22.44
CA LEU A 267 -26.24 -15.00 23.14
C LEU A 267 -24.89 -15.72 23.01
N LEU A 268 -24.88 -17.04 23.10
CA LEU A 268 -23.69 -17.86 22.91
C LEU A 268 -23.17 -17.80 21.47
N THR A 269 -24.03 -17.81 20.46
CA THR A 269 -23.60 -17.67 19.05
C THR A 269 -23.02 -16.29 18.79
N ILE A 270 -23.63 -15.22 19.30
CA ILE A 270 -23.07 -13.85 19.23
C ILE A 270 -21.70 -13.80 19.93
N PHE A 271 -21.58 -14.39 21.11
CA PHE A 271 -20.32 -14.45 21.86
C PHE A 271 -19.24 -15.24 21.11
N LEU A 272 -19.58 -16.42 20.59
CA LEU A 272 -18.68 -17.29 19.83
C LEU A 272 -18.24 -16.63 18.52
N LEU A 273 -19.12 -15.88 17.86
CA LEU A 273 -18.78 -15.16 16.63
C LEU A 273 -17.90 -13.94 16.92
N LYS A 274 -18.16 -13.22 18.00
CA LYS A 274 -17.24 -12.19 18.50
C LYS A 274 -15.86 -12.78 18.82
N LYS A 275 -15.81 -13.96 19.45
CA LYS A 275 -14.57 -14.68 19.77
C LYS A 275 -13.85 -15.17 18.51
N ARG A 276 -14.55 -15.81 17.57
CA ARG A 276 -14.00 -16.31 16.30
C ARG A 276 -13.46 -15.17 15.44
N TYR A 277 -14.19 -14.05 15.36
CA TYR A 277 -13.74 -12.86 14.66
C TYR A 277 -12.45 -12.30 15.27
N ASN A 278 -12.36 -12.22 16.61
CA ASN A 278 -11.13 -11.80 17.30
C ASN A 278 -9.94 -12.75 17.06
N LEU A 279 -10.21 -14.02 16.75
CA LEU A 279 -9.19 -15.05 16.53
C LEU A 279 -8.67 -15.04 15.08
N LEU A 280 -9.56 -14.88 14.09
CA LEU A 280 -9.22 -14.81 12.67
C LEU A 280 -8.40 -13.57 12.29
N ASP A 281 -8.47 -12.49 13.08
CA ASP A 281 -7.70 -11.25 12.86
C ASP A 281 -6.34 -11.25 13.60
N ARG A 282 -6.01 -12.34 14.33
CA ARG A 282 -4.68 -12.56 14.94
C ARG A 282 -3.80 -13.53 14.14
N LEU A 283 -4.37 -14.22 13.16
CA LEU A 283 -3.69 -15.11 12.22
C LEU A 283 -3.36 -14.31 10.96
#